data_AF-A0A4U5UU25-F1
#
_entry.id   AF-A0A4U5UU25-F1
#
_cell.length_a   1.000
_cell.length_b   1.000
_cell.length_c   1.000
_cell.angle_alpha   90.00
_cell.angle_beta   90.00
_cell.angle_gamma   90.00
#
_symmetry.space_group_name_H-M   'P 1'
#
loop_
_entity.id
_entity.type
_entity.pdbx_description
1 polymer ?
#
loop_
_entity_poly.entity_id
_entity_poly.type
_entity_poly.pdbx_seq_one_letter_code
_entity_poly.pdbx_strand_id
1 'polypeptide(L)'
;MLILCVLAAGEASKAKPLLAQSMQTLLETAKTPLPENWDQTLDLPQVCAVHTLQALVRGSGLGAAVLQFAPAVAILSLTLLSSPCWAMRNAALQLYSSLCSRMLGQRPSSEDSGPTQHGMSPLAFFFHYPALQPFLLGELRGAAQDLQGPSNEAKLHLQPSLYPVLTLLAQLQPGVQDSTETLSDFLPPLLELSASPIYSVRVMASKALVAMTPPSEYMNILIKLSAHLPSPRERCCHNRLHGQLLQIKAVLERALCTVR
;
A
#
# COMPACT_ATOMS: atom_id res chain seq x y z
N MET A 1 -16.85 -18.69 -13.26
CA MET A 1 -17.53 -17.79 -12.31
C MET A 1 -18.75 -17.19 -12.99
N LEU A 2 -19.94 -17.74 -12.74
CA LEU A 2 -21.19 -17.33 -13.42
C LEU A 2 -21.50 -15.84 -13.22
N ILE A 3 -21.23 -15.31 -12.03
CA ILE A 3 -21.42 -13.87 -11.72
C ILE A 3 -20.58 -12.95 -12.62
N LEU A 4 -19.31 -13.30 -12.88
CA LEU A 4 -18.45 -12.51 -13.77
C LEU A 4 -19.01 -12.50 -15.19
N CYS A 5 -19.49 -13.66 -15.68
CA CYS A 5 -20.08 -13.78 -17.01
C CYS A 5 -21.36 -12.94 -17.12
N VAL A 6 -22.25 -12.99 -16.12
CA VAL A 6 -23.49 -12.19 -16.09
C VAL A 6 -23.16 -10.69 -16.07
N LEU A 7 -22.22 -10.27 -15.22
CA LEU A 7 -21.84 -8.85 -15.12
C LEU A 7 -21.08 -8.34 -16.35
N ALA A 8 -20.33 -9.20 -17.03
CA ALA A 8 -19.63 -8.86 -18.27
C ALA A 8 -20.57 -8.82 -19.49
N ALA A 9 -21.63 -9.64 -19.48
CA ALA A 9 -22.64 -9.71 -20.54
C ALA A 9 -23.71 -8.60 -20.47
N GLY A 10 -23.84 -7.93 -19.32
CA GLY A 10 -24.72 -6.77 -19.16
C GLY A 10 -24.37 -5.66 -20.15
N GLU A 11 -25.39 -4.95 -20.65
CA GLU A 11 -25.26 -3.94 -21.70
C GLU A 11 -24.10 -2.95 -21.45
N ALA A 12 -23.48 -2.48 -22.54
CA ALA A 12 -22.39 -1.50 -22.56
C ALA A 12 -22.79 -0.08 -22.09
N SER A 13 -23.88 0.04 -21.33
CA SER A 13 -24.26 1.28 -20.66
C SER A 13 -23.18 1.66 -19.65
N LYS A 14 -22.80 2.95 -19.66
CA LYS A 14 -21.79 3.52 -18.74
C LYS A 14 -22.13 3.27 -17.26
N ALA A 15 -23.42 3.10 -16.92
CA ALA A 15 -23.86 3.00 -15.54
C ALA A 15 -23.65 1.62 -14.89
N LYS A 16 -23.54 0.54 -15.68
CA LYS A 16 -23.45 -0.88 -15.21
C LYS A 16 -24.12 -1.13 -13.84
N PRO A 17 -25.44 -0.92 -13.69
CA PRO A 17 -26.11 -0.91 -12.38
C PRO A 17 -25.98 -2.25 -11.63
N LEU A 18 -26.02 -3.37 -12.35
CA LEU A 18 -25.82 -4.70 -11.76
C LEU A 18 -24.42 -4.88 -11.17
N LEU A 19 -23.39 -4.30 -11.79
CA LEU A 19 -22.04 -4.30 -11.24
C LEU A 19 -22.01 -3.49 -9.95
N ALA A 20 -22.60 -2.29 -9.94
CA ALA A 20 -22.64 -1.46 -8.75
C ALA A 20 -23.36 -2.13 -7.58
N GLN A 21 -24.54 -2.71 -7.83
CA GLN A 21 -25.28 -3.45 -6.82
C GLN A 21 -24.48 -4.66 -6.32
N SER A 22 -23.90 -5.45 -7.22
CA SER A 22 -23.08 -6.61 -6.84
C SER A 22 -21.88 -6.21 -6.00
N MET A 23 -21.15 -5.17 -6.40
CA MET A 23 -20.00 -4.66 -5.65
C MET A 23 -20.43 -4.18 -4.26
N GLN A 24 -21.53 -3.45 -4.14
CA GLN A 24 -22.06 -2.99 -2.86
C GLN A 24 -22.43 -4.17 -1.95
N THR A 25 -23.22 -5.12 -2.44
CA THR A 25 -23.64 -6.30 -1.66
C THR A 25 -22.44 -7.14 -1.21
N LEU A 26 -21.45 -7.33 -2.08
CA LEU A 26 -20.23 -8.08 -1.73
C LEU A 26 -19.38 -7.34 -0.70
N LEU A 27 -19.22 -6.01 -0.84
CA LEU A 27 -18.51 -5.18 0.13
C LEU A 27 -19.20 -5.19 1.51
N GLU A 28 -20.54 -5.12 1.54
CA GLU A 28 -21.32 -5.21 2.78
C GLU A 28 -21.20 -6.59 3.41
N THR A 29 -21.35 -7.65 2.62
CA THR A 29 -21.22 -9.03 3.08
C THR A 29 -19.85 -9.27 3.69
N ALA A 30 -18.77 -8.85 3.03
CA ALA A 30 -17.40 -9.00 3.52
C ALA A 30 -17.11 -8.23 4.81
N LYS A 31 -17.86 -7.15 5.10
CA LYS A 31 -17.74 -6.36 6.34
C LYS A 31 -18.52 -6.94 7.51
N THR A 32 -19.44 -7.87 7.27
CA THR A 32 -20.25 -8.44 8.35
C THR A 32 -19.36 -9.09 9.40
N PRO A 33 -19.63 -8.89 10.70
CA PRO A 33 -18.84 -9.49 11.77
C PRO A 33 -18.90 -11.01 11.66
N LEU A 34 -17.84 -11.68 12.11
CA LEU A 34 -17.83 -13.13 12.20
C LEU A 34 -18.88 -13.59 13.23
N PRO A 35 -19.64 -14.67 12.96
CA PRO A 35 -20.57 -15.25 13.95
C PRO A 35 -19.84 -15.63 15.24
N GLU A 36 -20.47 -15.60 16.41
CA GLU A 36 -19.77 -15.92 17.68
C GLU A 36 -19.17 -17.34 17.72
N ASN A 37 -19.83 -18.31 17.08
CA ASN A 37 -19.45 -19.73 17.10
C ASN A 37 -18.77 -20.19 15.80
N TRP A 38 -18.03 -19.31 15.12
CA TRP A 38 -17.34 -19.66 13.88
C TRP A 38 -16.10 -20.53 14.15
N ASP A 39 -15.80 -21.45 13.22
CA ASP A 39 -14.51 -22.13 13.15
C ASP A 39 -13.88 -21.96 11.75
N GLN A 40 -12.59 -22.30 11.62
CA GLN A 40 -11.82 -22.10 10.39
C GLN A 40 -12.18 -23.08 9.26
N THR A 41 -12.99 -24.10 9.53
CA THR A 41 -13.38 -25.14 8.57
C THR A 41 -14.70 -24.85 7.88
N LEU A 42 -15.48 -23.90 8.39
CA LEU A 42 -16.75 -23.48 7.81
C LEU A 42 -16.55 -22.49 6.65
N ASP A 43 -17.33 -22.69 5.59
CA ASP A 43 -17.44 -21.73 4.50
C ASP A 43 -18.21 -20.49 4.96
N LEU A 44 -17.46 -19.40 5.19
CA LEU A 44 -18.01 -18.13 5.63
C LEU A 44 -18.48 -17.28 4.43
N PRO A 45 -19.69 -16.70 4.46
CA PRO A 45 -20.17 -15.85 3.38
C PRO A 45 -19.25 -14.63 3.14
N GLN A 46 -18.55 -14.15 4.16
CA GLN A 46 -17.54 -13.09 4.08
C GLN A 46 -16.36 -13.50 3.18
N VAL A 47 -15.86 -14.73 3.39
CA VAL A 47 -14.72 -15.28 2.62
C VAL A 47 -15.15 -15.48 1.16
N CYS A 48 -16.34 -16.05 0.93
CA CYS A 48 -16.94 -16.16 -0.39
C CYS A 48 -17.11 -14.81 -1.09
N ALA A 49 -17.53 -13.77 -0.35
CA ALA A 49 -17.68 -12.43 -0.90
C ALA A 49 -16.34 -11.84 -1.35
N VAL A 50 -15.27 -11.99 -0.55
CA VAL A 50 -13.93 -11.51 -0.91
C VAL A 50 -13.32 -12.26 -2.08
N HIS A 51 -13.47 -13.58 -2.15
CA HIS A 51 -13.07 -14.33 -3.35
C HIS A 51 -13.86 -13.94 -4.58
N THR A 52 -15.15 -13.60 -4.41
CA THR A 52 -15.95 -13.09 -5.52
C THR A 52 -15.47 -11.72 -5.97
N LEU A 53 -15.21 -10.79 -5.05
CA LEU A 53 -14.58 -9.49 -5.35
C LEU A 53 -13.26 -9.69 -6.10
N GLN A 54 -12.42 -10.64 -5.68
CA GLN A 54 -11.15 -10.94 -6.32
C GLN A 54 -11.35 -11.43 -7.76
N ALA A 55 -12.31 -12.31 -8.00
CA ALA A 55 -12.64 -12.77 -9.35
C ALA A 55 -13.13 -11.62 -10.24
N LEU A 56 -13.93 -10.67 -9.70
CA LEU A 56 -14.37 -9.48 -10.43
C LEU A 56 -13.20 -8.55 -10.76
N VAL A 57 -12.29 -8.32 -9.82
CA VAL A 57 -11.06 -7.51 -10.02
C VAL A 57 -10.12 -8.12 -11.05
N ARG A 58 -9.99 -9.46 -11.07
CA ARG A 58 -9.15 -10.16 -12.05
C ARG A 58 -9.82 -10.28 -13.42
N GLY A 59 -11.14 -10.22 -13.49
CA GLY A 59 -11.90 -10.30 -14.73
C GLY A 59 -11.51 -9.21 -15.72
N SER A 60 -11.12 -9.61 -16.94
CA SER A 60 -10.84 -8.69 -18.04
C SER A 60 -12.12 -8.05 -18.60
N GLY A 61 -13.24 -8.80 -18.64
CA GLY A 61 -14.51 -8.37 -19.22
C GLY A 61 -15.18 -7.17 -18.52
N LEU A 62 -14.78 -6.82 -17.29
CA LEU A 62 -15.29 -5.65 -16.60
C LEU A 62 -14.43 -4.39 -16.80
N GLY A 63 -13.19 -4.55 -17.29
CA GLY A 63 -12.30 -3.44 -17.65
C GLY A 63 -12.13 -2.41 -16.54
N ALA A 64 -12.13 -1.13 -16.91
CA ALA A 64 -12.00 0.00 -15.98
C ALA A 64 -13.22 0.18 -15.05
N ALA A 65 -14.37 -0.44 -15.34
CA ALA A 65 -15.58 -0.25 -14.54
C ALA A 65 -15.45 -0.77 -13.11
N VAL A 66 -14.61 -1.78 -12.86
CA VAL A 66 -14.34 -2.27 -11.49
C VAL A 66 -13.47 -1.28 -10.71
N LEU A 67 -12.63 -0.49 -11.39
CA LEU A 67 -11.70 0.43 -10.73
C LEU A 67 -12.39 1.60 -10.05
N GLN A 68 -13.64 1.92 -10.38
CA GLN A 68 -14.43 2.92 -9.65
C GLN A 68 -14.68 2.51 -8.19
N PHE A 69 -14.60 1.22 -7.87
CA PHE A 69 -14.71 0.68 -6.51
C PHE A 69 -13.35 0.43 -5.86
N ALA A 70 -12.23 0.70 -6.55
CA ALA A 70 -10.90 0.36 -6.07
C ALA A 70 -10.59 0.91 -4.68
N PRO A 71 -10.93 2.17 -4.32
CA PRO A 71 -10.67 2.67 -2.98
C PRO A 71 -11.37 1.85 -1.89
N ALA A 72 -12.67 1.55 -2.08
CA ALA A 72 -13.45 0.78 -1.12
C ALA A 72 -12.94 -0.66 -0.97
N VAL A 73 -12.57 -1.29 -2.09
CA VAL A 73 -12.02 -2.66 -2.10
C VAL A 73 -10.64 -2.70 -1.45
N ALA A 74 -9.76 -1.73 -1.70
CA ALA A 74 -8.44 -1.64 -1.09
C ALA A 74 -8.52 -1.44 0.43
N ILE A 75 -9.35 -0.50 0.89
CA ILE A 75 -9.58 -0.25 2.33
C ILE A 75 -10.12 -1.51 2.99
N LEU A 76 -11.16 -2.13 2.42
CA LEU A 76 -11.71 -3.39 2.94
C LEU A 76 -10.63 -4.47 3.05
N SER A 77 -9.86 -4.67 1.99
CA SER A 77 -8.84 -5.73 1.95
C SER A 77 -7.76 -5.49 3.01
N LEU A 78 -7.31 -4.25 3.18
CA LEU A 78 -6.32 -3.89 4.19
C LEU A 78 -6.85 -4.08 5.62
N THR A 79 -8.10 -3.66 5.89
CA THR A 79 -8.76 -3.88 7.19
C THR A 79 -8.90 -5.36 7.52
N LEU A 80 -9.26 -6.20 6.54
CA LEU A 80 -9.47 -7.64 6.74
C LEU A 80 -8.19 -8.43 7.01
N LEU A 81 -7.00 -7.84 6.81
CA LEU A 81 -5.73 -8.48 7.20
C LEU A 81 -5.59 -8.64 8.71
N SER A 82 -6.35 -7.87 9.50
CA SER A 82 -6.43 -7.98 10.95
C SER A 82 -7.51 -8.97 11.43
N SER A 83 -8.20 -9.66 10.50
CA SER A 83 -9.23 -10.63 10.87
C SER A 83 -8.65 -11.80 11.68
N PRO A 84 -9.35 -12.29 12.72
CA PRO A 84 -8.93 -13.50 13.44
C PRO A 84 -9.08 -14.77 12.57
N CYS A 85 -9.84 -14.71 11.47
CA CYS A 85 -10.01 -15.81 10.53
C CYS A 85 -8.84 -15.87 9.53
N TRP A 86 -8.10 -17.00 9.52
CA TRP A 86 -6.99 -17.21 8.60
C TRP A 86 -7.42 -17.18 7.13
N ALA A 87 -8.53 -17.86 6.79
CA ALA A 87 -9.07 -17.86 5.43
C ALA A 87 -9.41 -16.44 4.98
N MET A 88 -9.92 -15.62 5.91
CA MET A 88 -10.26 -14.24 5.61
C MET A 88 -9.03 -13.40 5.27
N ARG A 89 -7.98 -13.49 6.10
CA ARG A 89 -6.70 -12.80 5.85
C ARG A 89 -6.08 -13.22 4.52
N ASN A 90 -6.12 -14.52 4.19
CA ASN A 90 -5.58 -15.02 2.93
C ASN A 90 -6.35 -14.47 1.72
N ALA A 91 -7.68 -14.55 1.72
CA ALA A 91 -8.51 -14.03 0.64
C ALA A 91 -8.33 -12.51 0.48
N ALA A 92 -8.25 -11.77 1.59
CA ALA A 92 -8.01 -10.32 1.58
C ALA A 92 -6.65 -9.95 0.97
N LEU A 93 -5.59 -10.68 1.31
CA LEU A 93 -4.26 -10.46 0.74
C LEU A 93 -4.24 -10.70 -0.78
N GLN A 94 -4.90 -11.77 -1.24
CA GLN A 94 -4.97 -12.07 -2.67
C GLN A 94 -5.82 -11.05 -3.44
N LEU A 95 -6.93 -10.58 -2.85
CA LEU A 95 -7.75 -9.50 -3.39
C LEU A 95 -6.93 -8.21 -3.52
N TYR A 96 -6.25 -7.81 -2.45
CA TYR A 96 -5.41 -6.62 -2.43
C TYR A 96 -4.32 -6.67 -3.50
N SER A 97 -3.58 -7.79 -3.59
CA SER A 97 -2.53 -7.98 -4.59
C SER A 97 -3.08 -7.86 -6.02
N SER A 98 -4.21 -8.51 -6.31
CA SER A 98 -4.87 -8.44 -7.62
C SER A 98 -5.31 -7.01 -7.96
N LEU A 99 -5.80 -6.27 -6.96
CA LEU A 99 -6.25 -4.89 -7.13
C LEU A 99 -5.08 -3.93 -7.38
N CYS A 100 -3.98 -4.05 -6.63
CA CYS A 100 -2.79 -3.21 -6.82
C CYS A 100 -2.24 -3.31 -8.24
N SER A 101 -2.16 -4.53 -8.81
CA SER A 101 -1.72 -4.72 -10.20
C SER A 101 -2.65 -4.03 -11.21
N ARG A 102 -3.95 -3.93 -10.92
CA ARG A 102 -4.93 -3.26 -11.78
C ARG A 102 -4.88 -1.74 -11.64
N MET A 103 -4.66 -1.23 -10.43
CA MET A 103 -4.58 0.21 -10.14
C MET A 103 -3.29 0.83 -10.69
N LEU A 104 -2.16 0.13 -10.59
CA LEU A 104 -0.85 0.63 -11.03
C LEU A 104 -0.57 0.38 -12.52
N GLY A 105 -1.37 -0.48 -13.17
CA GLY A 105 -1.13 -0.94 -14.53
C GLY A 105 -0.05 -2.01 -14.64
N GLN A 106 0.13 -2.57 -15.85
CA GLN A 106 1.17 -3.56 -16.09
C GLN A 106 2.55 -2.88 -16.14
N ARG A 107 3.45 -3.27 -15.24
CA ARG A 107 4.87 -2.98 -15.37
C ARG A 107 5.48 -3.94 -16.39
N PRO A 108 6.35 -3.48 -17.30
CA PRO A 108 7.17 -4.40 -18.07
C PRO A 108 8.05 -5.20 -17.09
N SER A 109 7.94 -6.52 -17.15
CA SER A 109 8.76 -7.45 -16.40
C SER A 109 10.14 -7.51 -17.04
N SER A 110 11.00 -6.52 -16.81
CA SER A 110 12.37 -6.59 -17.27
C SER A 110 13.28 -5.78 -16.34
N GLU A 111 14.29 -6.45 -15.81
CA GLU A 111 15.46 -5.84 -15.17
C GLU A 111 16.35 -5.10 -16.18
N ASP A 112 16.00 -5.14 -17.47
CA ASP A 112 16.78 -4.66 -18.62
C ASP A 112 16.16 -3.43 -19.32
N SER A 113 15.06 -2.90 -18.78
CA SER A 113 14.49 -1.64 -19.27
C SER A 113 15.12 -0.47 -18.50
N GLY A 114 15.68 0.50 -19.23
CA GLY A 114 16.28 1.74 -18.68
C GLY A 114 15.37 2.49 -17.68
N PRO A 115 15.86 3.59 -17.06
CA PRO A 115 15.40 4.10 -15.78
C PRO A 115 13.89 4.41 -15.74
N THR A 116 13.08 3.42 -15.32
CA THR A 116 11.71 3.52 -14.79
C THR A 116 10.85 4.72 -15.23
N GLN A 117 10.69 4.95 -16.54
CA GLN A 117 9.95 6.12 -17.06
C GLN A 117 8.43 5.92 -17.17
N HIS A 118 7.89 4.76 -16.79
CA HIS A 118 6.48 4.39 -17.05
C HIS A 118 5.67 4.00 -15.81
N GLY A 119 6.12 4.33 -14.60
CA GLY A 119 5.35 4.08 -13.39
C GLY A 119 4.43 5.25 -13.01
N MET A 120 3.31 4.94 -12.36
CA MET A 120 2.37 5.94 -11.85
C MET A 120 3.00 6.80 -10.74
N SER A 121 2.84 8.13 -10.82
CA SER A 121 3.28 9.03 -9.76
C SER A 121 2.29 9.07 -8.58
N PRO A 122 2.74 9.41 -7.35
CA PRO A 122 1.83 9.58 -6.21
C PRO A 122 0.68 10.56 -6.50
N LEU A 123 0.98 11.69 -7.16
CA LEU A 123 -0.03 12.67 -7.53
C LEU A 123 -1.10 12.07 -8.44
N ALA A 124 -0.69 11.35 -9.50
CA ALA A 124 -1.63 10.69 -10.40
C ALA A 124 -2.42 9.58 -9.69
N PHE A 125 -1.76 8.81 -8.82
CA PHE A 125 -2.39 7.76 -8.04
C PHE A 125 -3.51 8.31 -7.14
N PHE A 126 -3.22 9.35 -6.35
CA PHE A 126 -4.21 9.96 -5.47
C PHE A 126 -5.24 10.81 -6.21
N PHE A 127 -4.94 11.33 -7.40
CA PHE A 127 -5.95 11.92 -8.27
C PHE A 127 -7.00 10.88 -8.69
N HIS A 128 -6.58 9.67 -9.05
CA HIS A 128 -7.51 8.58 -9.40
C HIS A 128 -8.19 7.94 -8.19
N TYR A 129 -7.51 7.91 -7.04
CA TYR A 129 -7.96 7.22 -5.83
C TYR A 129 -7.88 8.09 -4.56
N PRO A 130 -8.56 9.25 -4.53
CA PRO A 130 -8.38 10.25 -3.45
C PRO A 130 -8.74 9.72 -2.07
N ALA A 131 -9.76 8.87 -1.98
CA ALA A 131 -10.19 8.27 -0.71
C ALA A 131 -9.13 7.35 -0.06
N LEU A 132 -8.12 6.90 -0.81
CA LEU A 132 -7.03 6.10 -0.24
C LEU A 132 -6.00 6.93 0.49
N GLN A 133 -5.82 8.20 0.12
CA GLN A 133 -4.78 9.05 0.70
C GLN A 133 -4.87 9.14 2.23
N PRO A 134 -6.01 9.54 2.85
CA PRO A 134 -6.10 9.63 4.30
C PRO A 134 -5.97 8.27 4.98
N PHE A 135 -6.47 7.20 4.36
CA PHE A 135 -6.37 5.85 4.91
C PHE A 135 -4.92 5.35 4.97
N LEU A 136 -4.20 5.39 3.84
CA LEU A 136 -2.81 4.93 3.77
C LEU A 136 -1.90 5.76 4.69
N LEU A 137 -2.13 7.07 4.76
CA LEU A 137 -1.40 7.94 5.68
C LEU A 137 -1.70 7.62 7.15
N GLY A 138 -2.96 7.33 7.48
CA GLY A 138 -3.36 6.88 8.82
C GLY A 138 -2.67 5.59 9.24
N GLU A 139 -2.59 4.61 8.34
CA GLU A 139 -1.87 3.35 8.57
C GLU A 139 -0.38 3.58 8.87
N LEU A 140 0.28 4.46 8.13
CA LEU A 140 1.69 4.81 8.37
C LEU A 140 1.89 5.57 9.68
N ARG A 141 1.01 6.52 10.00
CA ARG A 141 1.06 7.29 11.25
C ARG A 141 0.85 6.39 12.48
N GLY A 142 -0.10 5.47 12.43
CA GLY A 142 -0.32 4.49 13.49
C GLY A 142 0.94 3.65 13.73
N ALA A 143 1.52 3.09 12.67
CA ALA A 143 2.74 2.30 12.76
C ALA A 143 3.95 3.09 13.28
N ALA A 144 4.08 4.38 12.90
CA ALA A 144 5.15 5.24 13.38
C ALA A 144 4.98 5.58 14.88
N GLN A 145 3.75 5.88 15.31
CA GLN A 145 3.43 6.14 16.72
C GLN A 145 3.72 4.93 17.62
N ASP A 146 3.44 3.71 17.15
CA ASP A 146 3.74 2.48 17.88
C ASP A 146 5.25 2.30 18.14
N LEU A 147 6.13 2.89 17.31
CA LEU A 147 7.58 2.86 17.52
C LEU A 147 8.07 3.80 18.63
N GLN A 148 7.25 4.76 19.05
CA GLN A 148 7.58 5.76 20.07
C GLN A 148 7.11 5.34 21.48
N GLY A 149 6.43 4.19 21.60
CA GLY A 149 5.96 3.65 22.88
C GLY A 149 7.10 3.28 23.85
N PRO A 150 6.80 3.15 25.16
CA PRO A 150 7.79 2.87 26.19
C PRO A 150 8.58 1.58 25.90
N SER A 151 9.90 1.72 25.87
CA SER A 151 10.90 0.72 25.49
C SER A 151 10.94 -0.56 26.34
N ASN A 152 10.24 -0.60 27.47
CA ASN A 152 10.21 -1.76 28.37
C ASN A 152 9.36 -2.93 27.85
N GLU A 153 8.56 -2.71 26.81
CA GLU A 153 7.90 -3.77 26.07
C GLU A 153 8.14 -3.53 24.58
N ALA A 154 9.31 -3.91 24.07
CA ALA A 154 9.51 -4.09 22.63
C ALA A 154 8.66 -5.28 22.12
N LYS A 155 7.34 -5.22 22.32
CA LYS A 155 6.41 -6.11 21.65
C LYS A 155 6.46 -5.71 20.18
N LEU A 156 6.80 -6.68 19.34
CA LEU A 156 6.62 -6.59 17.90
C LEU A 156 5.12 -6.39 17.61
N HIS A 157 4.65 -5.14 17.65
CA HIS A 157 3.29 -4.79 17.24
C HIS A 157 3.25 -4.90 15.72
N LEU A 158 2.74 -6.04 15.25
CA LEU A 158 2.54 -6.32 13.85
C LEU A 158 1.22 -5.68 13.42
N GLN A 159 1.31 -4.54 12.73
CA GLN A 159 0.18 -3.99 11.98
C GLN A 159 0.11 -4.71 10.62
N PRO A 160 -0.85 -5.64 10.41
CA PRO A 160 -0.82 -6.56 9.26
C PRO A 160 -0.88 -5.86 7.89
N SER A 161 -1.52 -4.70 7.84
CA SER A 161 -1.67 -3.82 6.68
C SER A 161 -0.42 -3.01 6.32
N LEU A 162 0.51 -2.79 7.26
CA LEU A 162 1.65 -1.89 7.07
C LEU A 162 2.53 -2.30 5.88
N TYR A 163 2.91 -3.57 5.81
CA TYR A 163 3.79 -4.05 4.74
C TYR A 163 3.13 -3.97 3.35
N PRO A 164 1.85 -4.38 3.17
CA PRO A 164 1.09 -4.10 1.95
C PRO A 164 1.04 -2.60 1.57
N VAL A 165 0.76 -1.71 2.52
CA VAL A 165 0.73 -0.25 2.30
C VAL A 165 2.08 0.26 1.81
N LEU A 166 3.17 -0.11 2.49
CA LEU A 166 4.53 0.29 2.09
C LEU A 166 4.90 -0.27 0.72
N THR A 167 4.48 -1.51 0.40
CA THR A 167 4.73 -2.14 -0.90
C THR A 167 4.04 -1.39 -2.03
N LEU A 168 2.78 -0.99 -1.83
CA LEU A 168 2.03 -0.17 -2.79
C LEU A 168 2.72 1.17 -3.04
N LEU A 169 3.12 1.87 -1.97
CA LEU A 169 3.79 3.17 -2.09
C LEU A 169 5.18 3.06 -2.74
N ALA A 170 5.95 2.04 -2.37
CA ALA A 170 7.27 1.75 -2.96
C ALA A 170 7.20 1.41 -4.45
N GLN A 171 6.02 1.00 -4.95
CA GLN A 171 5.77 0.75 -6.36
C GLN A 171 5.42 2.02 -7.15
N LEU A 172 5.18 3.16 -6.53
CA LEU A 172 4.98 4.43 -7.25
C LEU A 172 6.31 4.95 -7.81
N GLN A 173 6.26 5.98 -8.66
CA GLN A 173 7.44 6.66 -9.16
C GLN A 173 7.46 8.13 -8.76
N PRO A 174 8.63 8.68 -8.40
CA PRO A 174 8.76 10.10 -8.05
C PRO A 174 8.19 10.99 -9.16
N GLY A 175 7.30 11.91 -8.79
CA GLY A 175 6.78 12.93 -9.71
C GLY A 175 7.77 14.11 -9.86
N VAL A 176 7.76 14.77 -11.02
CA VAL A 176 8.64 15.94 -11.29
C VAL A 176 8.08 17.24 -10.70
N GLN A 177 6.78 17.29 -10.39
CA GLN A 177 6.14 18.49 -9.86
C GLN A 177 6.51 18.68 -8.39
N ASP A 178 6.94 19.90 -8.05
CA ASP A 178 7.18 20.31 -6.67
C ASP A 178 5.90 20.12 -5.86
N SER A 179 6.07 19.42 -4.74
CA SER A 179 5.05 18.82 -3.88
C SER A 179 3.79 19.68 -3.67
N THR A 180 2.62 19.05 -3.84
CA THR A 180 1.42 19.49 -3.14
C THR A 180 1.63 19.27 -1.63
N GLU A 181 1.24 20.23 -0.77
CA GLU A 181 1.34 20.16 0.70
C GLU A 181 0.82 18.83 1.29
N THR A 182 -0.07 18.16 0.56
CA THR A 182 -0.71 16.91 0.95
C THR A 182 0.18 15.66 0.85
N LEU A 183 1.25 15.67 0.04
CA LEU A 183 2.19 14.55 -0.09
C LEU A 183 3.32 14.63 0.95
N SER A 184 3.69 15.84 1.39
CA SER A 184 4.71 16.02 2.44
C SER A 184 4.33 15.35 3.75
N ASP A 185 3.04 15.19 4.01
CA ASP A 185 2.50 14.49 5.20
C ASP A 185 2.93 13.02 5.31
N PHE A 186 3.28 12.38 4.19
CA PHE A 186 3.78 11.00 4.17
C PHE A 186 5.24 10.89 4.61
N LEU A 187 6.03 11.97 4.49
CA LEU A 187 7.48 11.90 4.74
C LEU A 187 7.82 11.63 6.21
N PRO A 188 7.23 12.33 7.21
CA PRO A 188 7.54 12.08 8.61
C PRO A 188 7.36 10.61 9.05
N PRO A 189 6.21 9.96 8.85
CA PRO A 189 6.07 8.56 9.29
C PRO A 189 7.00 7.61 8.50
N LEU A 190 7.26 7.85 7.21
CA LEU A 190 8.22 7.05 6.44
C LEU A 190 9.66 7.18 6.98
N LEU A 191 10.06 8.37 7.42
CA LEU A 191 11.35 8.61 8.08
C LEU A 191 11.41 7.89 9.43
N GLU A 192 10.35 7.95 10.23
CA GLU A 192 10.26 7.30 11.55
C GLU A 192 10.33 5.76 11.47
N LEU A 193 9.73 5.16 10.43
CA LEU A 193 9.77 3.72 10.20
C LEU A 193 11.20 3.16 9.96
N SER A 194 12.21 4.03 9.83
CA SER A 194 13.64 3.63 9.91
C SER A 194 13.98 2.92 11.22
N ALA A 195 13.30 3.23 12.33
CA ALA A 195 13.49 2.60 13.63
C ALA A 195 12.81 1.24 13.78
N SER A 196 12.01 0.79 12.80
CA SER A 196 11.23 -0.45 12.91
C SER A 196 12.14 -1.65 13.23
N PRO A 197 11.74 -2.53 14.17
CA PRO A 197 12.46 -3.77 14.42
C PRO A 197 12.40 -4.75 13.24
N ILE A 198 11.42 -4.60 12.34
CA ILE A 198 11.22 -5.48 11.19
C ILE A 198 12.05 -4.98 10.01
N TYR A 199 13.02 -5.78 9.57
CA TYR A 199 13.91 -5.42 8.46
C TYR A 199 13.16 -5.05 7.16
N SER A 200 12.18 -5.87 6.77
CA SER A 200 11.44 -5.66 5.52
C SER A 200 10.64 -4.36 5.52
N VAL A 201 10.15 -3.92 6.69
CA VAL A 201 9.51 -2.61 6.88
C VAL A 201 10.51 -1.49 6.63
N ARG A 202 11.73 -1.55 7.19
CA ARG A 202 12.78 -0.55 6.93
C ARG A 202 13.12 -0.44 5.45
N VAL A 203 13.24 -1.58 4.75
CA VAL A 203 13.52 -1.60 3.30
C VAL A 203 12.38 -0.99 2.51
N MET A 204 11.12 -1.42 2.73
CA MET A 204 10.00 -0.86 1.97
C MET A 204 9.74 0.62 2.30
N ALA A 205 9.94 1.05 3.55
CA ALA A 205 9.87 2.46 3.93
C ALA A 205 10.92 3.31 3.20
N SER A 206 12.15 2.81 3.03
CA SER A 206 13.17 3.52 2.24
C SER A 206 12.78 3.69 0.77
N LYS A 207 12.18 2.66 0.15
CA LYS A 207 11.70 2.72 -1.25
C LYS A 207 10.48 3.63 -1.40
N ALA A 208 9.54 3.54 -0.46
CA ALA A 208 8.37 4.41 -0.42
C ALA A 208 8.77 5.88 -0.20
N LEU A 209 9.76 6.17 0.66
CA LEU A 209 10.30 7.52 0.85
C LEU A 209 10.77 8.12 -0.47
N VAL A 210 11.55 7.36 -1.26
CA VAL A 210 12.00 7.80 -2.58
C VAL A 210 10.83 8.08 -3.51
N ALA A 211 9.86 7.16 -3.60
CA ALA A 211 8.70 7.29 -4.47
C ALA A 211 7.80 8.49 -4.12
N MET A 212 7.71 8.82 -2.83
CA MET A 212 6.87 9.90 -2.29
C MET A 212 7.57 11.27 -2.26
N THR A 213 8.87 11.32 -2.54
CA THR A 213 9.66 12.55 -2.51
C THR A 213 9.94 13.03 -3.94
N PRO A 214 9.65 14.30 -4.30
CA PRO A 214 10.02 14.84 -5.59
C PRO A 214 11.55 14.95 -5.73
N PRO A 215 12.12 14.76 -6.94
CA PRO A 215 13.58 14.79 -7.14
C PRO A 215 14.26 16.07 -6.65
N SER A 216 13.56 17.22 -6.70
CA SER A 216 14.04 18.51 -6.18
C SER A 216 14.37 18.48 -4.69
N GLU A 217 13.69 17.64 -3.90
CA GLU A 217 13.86 17.54 -2.45
C GLU A 217 14.90 16.49 -2.01
N TYR A 218 15.46 15.70 -2.93
CA TYR A 218 16.42 14.64 -2.57
C TYR A 218 17.64 15.16 -1.82
N MET A 219 18.22 16.28 -2.26
CA MET A 219 19.37 16.88 -1.58
C MET A 219 19.01 17.34 -0.16
N ASN A 220 17.83 17.93 0.03
CA ASN A 220 17.34 18.36 1.33
C ASN A 220 17.16 17.15 2.28
N ILE A 221 16.54 16.07 1.79
CA ILE A 221 16.39 14.83 2.56
C ILE A 221 17.75 14.22 2.92
N LEU A 222 18.70 14.17 1.98
CA LEU A 222 20.04 13.62 2.24
C LEU A 222 20.79 14.41 3.30
N ILE A 223 20.75 15.75 3.25
CA ILE A 223 21.35 16.61 4.27
C ILE A 223 20.68 16.35 5.62
N LYS A 224 19.35 16.32 5.69
CA LYS A 224 18.61 16.02 6.91
C LYS A 224 18.99 14.65 7.48
N LEU A 225 18.96 13.59 6.67
CA LEU A 225 19.30 12.24 7.13
C LEU A 225 20.75 12.14 7.62
N SER A 226 21.69 12.78 6.92
CA SER A 226 23.11 12.78 7.29
C SER A 226 23.37 13.52 8.60
N ALA A 227 22.64 14.61 8.85
CA ALA A 227 22.73 15.38 10.11
C ALA A 227 22.22 14.60 11.34
N HIS A 228 21.37 13.59 11.14
CA HIS A 228 20.84 12.75 12.23
C HIS A 228 21.64 11.44 12.42
N LEU A 229 22.78 11.27 11.74
CA LEU A 229 23.64 10.11 11.97
C LEU A 229 24.39 10.28 13.31
N PRO A 230 24.44 9.23 14.14
CA PRO A 230 25.09 9.29 15.45
C PRO A 230 26.60 9.44 15.29
N SER A 231 27.23 10.12 16.24
CA SER A 231 28.69 10.17 16.33
C SER A 231 29.28 8.78 16.64
N PRO A 232 30.53 8.47 16.27
CA PRO A 232 31.12 7.12 16.45
C PRO A 232 31.08 6.53 17.86
N ARG A 233 30.89 7.35 18.90
CA ARG A 233 30.84 6.95 20.31
C ARG A 233 29.46 7.13 20.94
N GLU A 234 28.49 7.58 20.18
CA GLU A 234 27.13 7.84 20.65
C GLU A 234 26.34 6.53 20.68
N ARG A 235 25.65 6.26 21.80
CA ARG A 235 24.74 5.12 21.88
C ARG A 235 23.52 5.40 21.00
N CYS A 236 23.26 4.53 20.03
CA CYS A 236 22.12 4.68 19.14
C CYS A 236 21.32 3.38 19.01
N CYS A 237 20.08 3.51 18.56
CA CYS A 237 19.29 2.36 18.14
C CYS A 237 19.83 1.83 16.80
N HIS A 238 20.42 0.63 16.82
CA HIS A 238 21.00 0.00 15.61
C HIS A 238 19.98 -0.17 14.48
N ASN A 239 18.71 -0.47 14.81
CA ASN A 239 17.65 -0.54 13.80
C ASN A 239 17.44 0.80 13.10
N ARG A 240 17.38 1.89 13.88
CA ARG A 240 17.24 3.26 13.37
C ARG A 240 18.42 3.64 12.48
N LEU A 241 19.66 3.42 12.95
CA LEU A 241 20.87 3.68 12.16
C LEU A 241 20.83 2.91 10.83
N HIS A 242 20.56 1.61 10.88
CA HIS A 242 20.45 0.80 9.67
C HIS A 242 19.33 1.29 8.74
N GLY A 243 18.17 1.65 9.28
CA GLY A 243 17.06 2.20 8.50
C GLY A 243 17.37 3.54 7.84
N GLN A 244 18.06 4.45 8.54
CA GLN A 244 18.53 5.73 7.99
C GLN A 244 19.54 5.50 6.87
N LEU A 245 20.49 4.57 7.05
CA LEU A 245 21.45 4.21 6.01
C LEU A 245 20.76 3.62 4.76
N LEU A 246 19.71 2.82 4.93
CA LEU A 246 18.88 2.35 3.81
C LEU A 246 18.18 3.50 3.09
N GLN A 247 17.61 4.46 3.83
CA GLN A 247 16.98 5.65 3.25
C GLN A 247 17.98 6.50 2.46
N ILE A 248 19.16 6.77 3.04
CA ILE A 248 20.25 7.49 2.37
C ILE A 248 20.65 6.77 1.08
N LYS A 249 20.90 5.45 1.16
CA LYS A 249 21.25 4.63 0.00
C LYS A 249 20.20 4.73 -1.10
N ALA A 250 18.92 4.52 -0.76
CA ALA A 250 17.83 4.52 -1.74
C ALA A 250 17.65 5.89 -2.43
N VAL A 251 17.76 6.98 -1.66
CA VAL A 251 17.68 8.35 -2.21
C VAL A 251 18.89 8.66 -3.08
N LEU A 252 20.11 8.30 -2.66
CA LEU A 252 21.33 8.47 -3.46
C LEU A 252 21.27 7.69 -4.78
N GLU A 253 20.90 6.41 -4.74
CA GLU A 253 20.76 5.58 -5.95
C GLU A 253 19.80 6.24 -6.95
N ARG A 254 18.66 6.76 -6.48
CA ARG A 254 17.69 7.43 -7.35
C ARG A 254 18.19 8.77 -7.88
N ALA A 255 18.80 9.60 -7.03
CA ALA A 255 19.33 10.92 -7.40
C ALA A 255 20.45 10.81 -8.46
N LEU A 256 21.29 9.78 -8.37
CA LEU A 256 22.34 9.53 -9.37
C LEU A 256 21.78 9.03 -10.71
N CYS A 257 20.67 8.27 -10.70
CA CYS A 257 19.98 7.84 -11.91
C CYS A 257 19.27 8.99 -12.65
N THR A 258 18.84 10.05 -11.96
CA THR A 258 18.19 11.21 -12.59
C THR A 258 19.16 12.19 -13.28
N VAL A 259 20.47 12.02 -13.07
CA VAL A 259 21.51 12.90 -13.65
C VAL A 259 22.09 12.34 -14.97
N ARG A 260 21.71 11.11 -15.36
CA ARG A 260 22.06 10.50 -16.65
C ARG A 260 20.92 10.64 -17.64
#